data_AF-A0A812X710-F1
#
_entry.id   AF-A0A812X710-F1
#
_cell.length_a   1.000
_cell.length_b   1.000
_cell.length_c   1.000
_cell.angle_alpha   90.00
_cell.angle_beta   90.00
_cell.angle_gamma   90.00
#
_symmetry.space_group_name_H-M   'P 1'
#
loop_
_entity.id
_entity.type
_entity.pdbx_description
1 polymer ?
#
loop_
_entity_poly.entity_id
_entity_poly.type
_entity_poly.pdbx_seq_one_letter_code
_entity_poly.pdbx_strand_id
1 'polypeptide(L)'
;MRQATFYWYILAATFVEMWTKKNRDRLRKILVENHPEYEKESESKEVSELFKDVWDQIQLDLQEPVDVQAWWLMRQYMHIDFNDESASMDFCGIAVVVLMFSFAVAGFLVWINNEIDHGTFGLFLLIFLLNLFLIGIMNFAFTACIQQNLLLERDARVLVDATLSTLMKPGTDSEAVKKKDEVASLHQAIQRKIELYDDKQRLFGIEVTANLRNSLLLYAVSTASAAVWKFIADLRGDVHDV
;
A
#
# COMPACT_ATOMS: atom_id res chain seq x y z
N MET A 1 6.25 -9.56 -14.94
CA MET A 1 5.32 -8.41 -15.13
C MET A 1 3.83 -8.75 -14.92
N ARG A 2 3.34 -9.99 -15.10
CA ARG A 2 1.90 -10.33 -14.97
C ARG A 2 1.31 -10.42 -13.54
N GLN A 3 2.12 -10.42 -12.48
CA GLN A 3 1.60 -10.44 -11.09
C GLN A 3 1.31 -9.03 -10.54
N ALA A 4 1.87 -7.98 -11.15
CA ALA A 4 1.61 -6.60 -10.73
C ALA A 4 0.20 -6.15 -11.14
N THR A 5 -0.35 -6.63 -12.26
CA THR A 5 -1.70 -6.30 -12.74
C THR A 5 -2.81 -6.85 -11.83
N PHE A 6 -2.62 -7.98 -11.16
CA PHE A 6 -3.66 -8.58 -10.31
C PHE A 6 -3.90 -7.79 -9.01
N TYR A 7 -2.88 -7.16 -8.44
CA TYR A 7 -3.02 -6.29 -7.26
C TYR A 7 -3.66 -4.94 -7.62
N TRP A 8 -3.39 -4.42 -8.81
CA TRP A 8 -4.08 -3.24 -9.35
C TRP A 8 -5.58 -3.49 -9.54
N TYR A 9 -6.00 -4.70 -9.91
CA TYR A 9 -7.42 -5.05 -10.10
C TYR A 9 -8.26 -5.04 -8.82
N ILE A 10 -7.69 -5.49 -7.69
CA ILE A 10 -8.38 -5.52 -6.40
C ILE A 10 -8.50 -4.10 -5.84
N LEU A 11 -7.40 -3.34 -5.90
CA LEU A 11 -7.41 -1.92 -5.55
C LEU A 11 -8.37 -1.14 -6.45
N ALA A 12 -8.28 -1.27 -7.78
CA ALA A 12 -9.12 -0.54 -8.73
C ALA A 12 -10.62 -0.81 -8.54
N ALA A 13 -11.01 -2.02 -8.11
CA ALA A 13 -12.41 -2.35 -7.85
C ALA A 13 -12.98 -1.67 -6.60
N THR A 14 -12.17 -1.49 -5.55
CA THR A 14 -12.56 -0.72 -4.35
C THR A 14 -12.43 0.80 -4.56
N PHE A 15 -11.50 1.23 -5.43
CA PHE A 15 -11.25 2.64 -5.77
C PHE A 15 -12.41 3.33 -6.50
N VAL A 16 -13.35 2.64 -7.15
CA VAL A 16 -14.36 3.31 -7.99
C VAL A 16 -15.50 3.95 -7.18
N GLU A 17 -15.82 3.44 -5.99
CA GLU A 17 -16.94 3.95 -5.18
C GLU A 17 -16.68 5.35 -4.60
N MET A 18 -15.43 5.68 -4.22
CA MET A 18 -15.10 6.94 -3.53
C MET A 18 -14.86 8.15 -4.44
N TRP A 19 -14.88 7.96 -5.76
CA TRP A 19 -14.58 9.04 -6.68
C TRP A 19 -15.73 10.04 -6.75
N THR A 20 -15.49 11.33 -6.47
CA THR A 20 -16.55 12.33 -6.64
C THR A 20 -16.99 12.36 -8.11
N LYS A 21 -18.31 12.39 -8.36
CA LYS A 21 -18.89 12.40 -9.71
C LYS A 21 -18.22 13.44 -10.62
N LYS A 22 -17.91 14.61 -10.07
CA LYS A 22 -17.22 15.71 -10.78
C LYS A 22 -15.82 15.33 -11.28
N ASN A 23 -15.02 14.62 -10.49
CA ASN A 23 -13.68 14.22 -10.90
C ASN A 23 -13.71 13.02 -11.86
N ARG A 24 -14.69 12.10 -11.69
CA ARG A 24 -15.04 11.06 -12.68
C ARG A 24 -15.31 11.66 -14.03
N ASP A 25 -16.24 12.59 -14.07
CA ASP A 25 -16.67 13.24 -15.29
C ASP A 25 -15.51 14.03 -15.92
N ARG A 26 -14.61 14.60 -15.12
CA ARG A 26 -13.43 15.31 -15.62
C ARG A 26 -12.39 14.39 -16.25
N LEU A 27 -12.01 13.28 -15.59
CA LEU A 27 -11.06 12.33 -16.17
C LEU A 27 -11.67 11.61 -17.38
N ARG A 28 -12.95 11.22 -17.29
CA ARG A 28 -13.71 10.68 -18.42
C ARG A 28 -13.71 11.64 -19.58
N LYS A 29 -13.97 12.93 -19.33
CA LYS A 29 -13.95 13.96 -20.37
C LYS A 29 -12.57 14.08 -21.01
N ILE A 30 -11.49 14.13 -20.22
CA ILE A 30 -10.12 14.19 -20.75
C ILE A 30 -9.80 12.94 -21.57
N LEU A 31 -10.13 11.74 -21.09
CA LEU A 31 -9.86 10.50 -21.82
C LEU A 31 -10.68 10.43 -23.12
N VAL A 32 -11.98 10.73 -23.08
CA VAL A 32 -12.85 10.69 -24.26
C VAL A 32 -12.48 11.77 -25.29
N GLU A 33 -12.08 12.97 -24.85
CA GLU A 33 -11.66 14.05 -25.76
C GLU A 33 -10.38 13.70 -26.54
N ASN A 34 -9.46 12.94 -25.95
CA ASN A 34 -8.18 12.60 -26.59
C ASN A 34 -8.18 11.20 -27.22
N HIS A 35 -9.08 10.34 -26.79
CA HIS A 35 -9.26 8.97 -27.25
C HIS A 35 -10.75 8.69 -27.49
N PRO A 36 -11.32 9.21 -28.61
CA PRO A 36 -12.73 9.06 -28.92
C PRO A 36 -13.17 7.60 -29.10
N GLU A 37 -12.23 6.68 -29.31
CA GLU A 37 -12.46 5.23 -29.25
C GLU A 37 -13.12 4.78 -27.93
N TYR A 38 -12.86 5.46 -26.82
CA TYR A 38 -13.44 5.12 -25.51
C TYR A 38 -14.87 5.66 -25.32
N GLU A 39 -15.37 6.54 -26.19
CA GLU A 39 -16.73 7.10 -26.09
C GLU A 39 -17.80 6.02 -26.30
N LYS A 40 -17.59 5.13 -27.27
CA LYS A 40 -18.55 4.10 -27.69
C LYS A 40 -18.73 2.98 -26.67
N GLU A 41 -17.70 2.66 -25.90
CA GLU A 41 -17.80 1.65 -24.83
C GLU A 41 -18.47 2.23 -23.58
N SER A 42 -18.31 3.55 -23.37
CA SER A 42 -18.67 4.25 -22.14
C SER A 42 -20.18 4.48 -21.93
N GLU A 43 -21.03 4.32 -22.94
CA GLU A 43 -22.49 4.55 -22.81
C GLU A 43 -23.26 3.36 -22.24
N SER A 44 -22.68 2.14 -22.19
CA SER A 44 -23.43 0.93 -21.83
C SER A 44 -23.00 0.23 -20.53
N LYS A 45 -21.86 0.59 -19.94
CA LYS A 45 -21.31 -0.06 -18.73
C LYS A 45 -21.18 0.93 -17.57
N GLU A 46 -21.37 0.44 -16.34
CA GLU A 46 -20.98 1.18 -15.15
C GLU A 46 -19.50 1.58 -15.26
N VAL A 47 -19.16 2.80 -14.84
CA VAL A 47 -17.80 3.34 -14.93
C VAL A 47 -16.78 2.38 -14.28
N SER A 48 -17.17 1.64 -13.25
CA SER A 48 -16.34 0.60 -12.61
C SER A 48 -15.94 -0.55 -13.55
N GLU A 49 -16.87 -1.05 -14.36
CA GLU A 49 -16.63 -2.13 -15.32
C GLU A 49 -15.89 -1.62 -16.55
N LEU A 50 -16.19 -0.40 -16.98
CA LEU A 50 -15.45 0.25 -18.06
C LEU A 50 -13.98 0.45 -17.68
N PHE A 51 -13.72 0.88 -16.45
CA PHE A 51 -12.35 1.03 -15.98
C PHE A 51 -11.62 -0.32 -15.94
N LYS A 52 -12.27 -1.45 -15.60
CA LYS A 52 -11.59 -2.76 -15.64
C LYS A 52 -11.15 -3.17 -17.06
N ASP A 53 -12.04 -3.08 -18.04
CA ASP A 53 -11.75 -3.53 -19.40
C ASP A 53 -10.80 -2.57 -20.15
N VAL A 54 -10.89 -1.28 -19.84
CA VAL A 54 -10.14 -0.22 -20.52
C VAL A 54 -8.79 0.06 -19.84
N TRP A 55 -8.63 -0.19 -18.54
CA TRP A 55 -7.36 0.05 -17.84
C TRP A 55 -6.20 -0.77 -18.40
N ASP A 56 -6.46 -2.01 -18.82
CA ASP A 56 -5.45 -2.86 -19.46
C ASP A 56 -5.06 -2.35 -20.87
N GLN A 57 -5.84 -1.42 -21.43
CA GLN A 57 -5.66 -0.86 -22.78
C GLN A 57 -5.24 0.61 -22.80
N ILE A 58 -5.41 1.35 -21.70
CA ILE A 58 -4.97 2.76 -21.59
C ILE A 58 -3.44 2.78 -21.56
N GLN A 59 -2.84 3.19 -22.68
CA GLN A 59 -1.44 3.54 -22.74
C GLN A 59 -1.32 5.06 -22.65
N LEU A 60 -0.98 5.57 -21.47
CA LEU A 60 -0.67 7.00 -21.28
C LEU A 60 0.71 7.29 -21.88
N ASP A 61 0.77 8.12 -22.92
CA ASP A 61 2.03 8.62 -23.44
C ASP A 61 2.47 9.85 -22.64
N LEU A 62 3.37 9.66 -21.68
CA LEU A 62 3.92 10.76 -20.88
C LEU A 62 4.75 11.78 -21.70
N GLN A 63 4.83 11.65 -23.02
CA GLN A 63 5.36 12.69 -23.90
C GLN A 63 4.27 13.67 -24.38
N GLU A 64 3.00 13.33 -24.18
CA GLU A 64 1.86 14.17 -24.49
C GLU A 64 1.42 14.94 -23.24
N PRO A 65 1.29 16.29 -23.32
CA PRO A 65 0.97 17.09 -22.13
C PRO A 65 -0.40 16.75 -21.54
N VAL A 66 -1.32 16.25 -22.37
CA VAL A 66 -2.67 15.88 -21.92
C VAL A 66 -2.64 14.58 -21.11
N ASP A 67 -1.85 13.61 -21.55
CA ASP A 67 -1.68 12.33 -20.84
C ASP A 67 -0.93 12.52 -19.53
N VAL A 68 0.04 13.45 -19.49
CA VAL A 68 0.71 13.85 -18.25
C VAL A 68 -0.29 14.47 -17.26
N GLN A 69 -1.25 15.27 -17.73
CA GLN A 69 -2.31 15.82 -16.89
C GLN A 69 -3.28 14.74 -16.40
N ALA A 70 -3.67 13.81 -17.27
CA ALA A 70 -4.53 12.68 -16.92
C ALA A 70 -3.87 11.78 -15.86
N TRP A 71 -2.59 11.45 -16.08
CA TRP A 71 -1.75 10.72 -15.12
C TRP A 71 -1.65 11.45 -13.78
N TRP A 72 -1.43 12.77 -13.80
CA TRP A 72 -1.34 13.56 -12.57
C TRP A 72 -2.65 13.55 -11.79
N LEU A 73 -3.80 13.73 -12.47
CA LEU A 73 -5.12 13.66 -11.83
C LEU A 73 -5.37 12.28 -11.21
N MET A 74 -4.96 11.22 -11.89
CA MET A 74 -5.06 9.86 -11.37
C MET A 74 -4.18 9.69 -10.11
N ARG A 75 -2.94 10.18 -10.12
CA ARG A 75 -2.06 10.14 -8.94
C ARG A 75 -2.65 10.91 -7.76
N GLN A 76 -3.19 12.11 -7.99
CA GLN A 76 -3.84 12.88 -6.93
C GLN A 76 -5.00 12.13 -6.29
N TYR A 77 -5.75 11.36 -7.09
CA TYR A 77 -6.83 10.54 -6.58
C TYR A 77 -6.31 9.40 -5.70
N MET A 78 -5.31 8.66 -6.19
CA MET A 78 -4.66 7.62 -5.38
C MET A 78 -4.15 8.17 -4.06
N HIS A 79 -3.60 9.38 -4.04
CA HIS A 79 -3.11 10.00 -2.80
C HIS A 79 -4.23 10.38 -1.82
N ILE A 80 -5.40 10.82 -2.29
CA ILE A 80 -6.55 11.11 -1.41
C ILE A 80 -7.04 9.83 -0.75
N ASP A 81 -7.20 8.77 -1.55
CA ASP A 81 -7.62 7.46 -1.07
C ASP A 81 -6.60 6.87 -0.08
N PHE A 82 -5.31 6.93 -0.41
CA PHE A 82 -4.27 6.48 0.50
C PHE A 82 -4.26 7.25 1.82
N ASN A 83 -4.59 8.54 1.81
CA ASN A 83 -4.71 9.32 3.05
C ASN A 83 -5.89 8.83 3.89
N ASP A 84 -7.05 8.59 3.28
CA ASP A 84 -8.24 8.08 3.98
C ASP A 84 -8.00 6.65 4.52
N GLU A 85 -7.41 5.76 3.70
CA GLU A 85 -7.03 4.41 4.10
C GLU A 85 -5.96 4.45 5.21
N SER A 86 -4.99 5.36 5.14
CA SER A 86 -3.92 5.46 6.14
C SER A 86 -4.45 5.79 7.52
N ALA A 87 -5.45 6.67 7.62
CA ALA A 87 -6.08 7.01 8.90
C ALA A 87 -6.82 5.81 9.51
N SER A 88 -7.51 5.02 8.66
CA SER A 88 -8.16 3.78 9.07
C SER A 88 -7.15 2.72 9.51
N MET A 89 -6.03 2.59 8.78
CA MET A 89 -4.95 1.67 9.13
C MET A 89 -4.24 2.07 10.43
N ASP A 90 -4.04 3.36 10.67
CA ASP A 90 -3.49 3.88 11.93
C ASP A 90 -4.40 3.54 13.10
N PHE A 91 -5.70 3.79 12.97
CA PHE A 91 -6.68 3.43 14.00
C PHE A 91 -6.69 1.92 14.28
N CYS A 92 -6.75 1.10 13.23
CA CYS A 92 -6.70 -0.35 13.35
C CYS A 92 -5.38 -0.82 13.98
N GLY A 93 -4.26 -0.22 13.58
CA GLY A 93 -2.93 -0.50 14.11
C GLY A 93 -2.84 -0.20 15.61
N ILE A 94 -3.33 0.96 16.05
CA ILE A 94 -3.41 1.32 17.48
C ILE A 94 -4.25 0.29 18.23
N ALA A 95 -5.43 -0.06 17.70
CA ALA A 95 -6.32 -1.03 18.34
C ALA A 95 -5.65 -2.40 18.50
N VAL A 96 -4.95 -2.88 17.46
CA VAL A 96 -4.18 -4.13 17.51
C VAL A 96 -3.08 -4.08 18.56
N VAL A 97 -2.29 -2.99 18.62
CA VAL A 97 -1.22 -2.83 19.61
C VAL A 97 -1.78 -2.80 21.03
N VAL A 98 -2.88 -2.09 21.27
CA VAL A 98 -3.54 -2.03 22.59
C VAL A 98 -4.08 -3.41 22.99
N LEU A 99 -4.68 -4.16 22.06
CA LEU A 99 -5.14 -5.53 22.33
C LEU A 99 -3.97 -6.46 22.65
N MET A 100 -2.89 -6.43 21.87
CA MET A 100 -1.68 -7.21 22.15
C MET A 100 -1.12 -6.91 23.53
N PHE A 101 -1.01 -5.63 23.90
CA PHE A 101 -0.55 -5.22 25.22
C PHE A 101 -1.48 -5.70 26.33
N SER A 102 -2.79 -5.56 26.14
CA SER A 102 -3.80 -6.01 27.11
C SER A 102 -3.73 -7.53 27.34
N PHE A 103 -3.57 -8.32 26.28
CA PHE A 103 -3.40 -9.76 26.38
C PHE A 103 -2.08 -10.17 27.02
N ALA A 104 -0.99 -9.43 26.74
CA ALA A 104 0.30 -9.66 27.39
C ALA A 104 0.22 -9.41 28.91
N VAL A 105 -0.42 -8.31 29.33
CA VAL A 105 -0.65 -8.00 30.76
C VAL A 105 -1.56 -9.05 31.41
N ALA A 106 -2.64 -9.45 30.75
CA ALA A 106 -3.54 -10.49 31.26
C ALA A 106 -2.79 -11.83 31.46
N GLY A 107 -1.98 -12.24 30.47
CA GLY A 107 -1.13 -13.43 30.58
C GLY A 107 -0.14 -13.31 31.74
N PHE A 108 0.52 -12.16 31.89
CA PHE A 108 1.45 -11.93 33.00
C PHE A 108 0.79 -12.00 34.38
N LEU A 109 -0.41 -11.42 34.54
CA LEU A 109 -1.16 -11.50 35.80
C LEU A 109 -1.59 -12.92 36.12
N VAL A 110 -2.05 -13.68 35.12
CA VAL A 110 -2.37 -15.10 35.26
C VAL A 110 -1.14 -15.91 35.68
N TRP A 111 0.05 -15.53 35.19
CA TRP A 111 1.32 -16.21 35.48
C TRP A 111 1.73 -16.06 36.93
N ILE A 112 1.56 -14.85 37.47
CA ILE A 112 1.93 -14.54 38.86
C ILE A 112 0.96 -15.20 39.85
N ASN A 113 -0.34 -15.22 39.51
CA ASN A 113 -1.36 -15.52 40.51
C ASN A 113 -1.71 -17.01 40.63
N ASN A 114 -1.32 -17.85 39.67
CA ASN A 114 -1.65 -19.26 39.66
C ASN A 114 -0.39 -20.12 39.72
N GLU A 115 -0.39 -21.13 40.60
CA GLU A 115 0.52 -22.27 40.42
C GLU A 115 0.23 -22.92 39.07
N ILE A 116 1.26 -23.50 38.44
CA ILE A 116 1.19 -23.98 37.05
C ILE A 116 0.34 -25.25 37.01
N ASP A 117 -0.98 -25.07 36.97
CA ASP A 117 -1.97 -26.12 36.72
C ASP A 117 -2.25 -26.27 35.21
N HIS A 118 -2.73 -27.45 34.81
CA HIS A 118 -3.06 -27.75 33.41
C HIS A 118 -4.07 -26.76 32.79
N GLY A 119 -4.99 -26.21 33.59
CA GLY A 119 -5.96 -25.20 33.13
C GLY A 119 -5.31 -23.87 32.77
N THR A 120 -4.33 -23.45 33.57
CA THR A 120 -3.58 -22.20 33.39
C THR A 120 -2.73 -22.26 32.11
N PHE A 121 -2.12 -23.42 31.83
CA PHE A 121 -1.37 -23.65 30.59
C PHE A 121 -2.21 -23.47 29.32
N GLY A 122 -3.43 -24.00 29.31
CA GLY A 122 -4.37 -23.83 28.18
C GLY A 122 -4.70 -22.37 27.90
N LEU A 123 -4.89 -21.56 28.95
CA LEU A 123 -5.14 -20.13 28.82
C LEU A 123 -3.91 -19.37 28.26
N PHE A 124 -2.70 -19.74 28.69
CA PHE A 124 -1.46 -19.18 28.13
C PHE A 124 -1.31 -19.46 26.64
N LEU A 125 -1.56 -20.70 26.23
CA LEU A 125 -1.49 -21.10 24.83
C LEU A 125 -2.50 -20.30 23.99
N LEU A 126 -3.73 -20.13 24.50
CA LEU A 126 -4.75 -19.32 23.82
C LEU A 126 -4.33 -17.85 23.65
N ILE A 127 -3.84 -17.22 24.73
CA ILE A 127 -3.33 -15.85 24.72
C ILE A 127 -2.17 -15.71 23.71
N PHE A 128 -1.26 -16.68 23.68
CA PHE A 128 -0.13 -16.70 22.75
C PHE A 128 -0.60 -16.81 21.29
N LEU A 129 -1.50 -17.74 20.98
CA LEU A 129 -2.05 -17.91 19.64
C LEU A 129 -2.81 -16.66 19.18
N LEU A 130 -3.57 -16.02 20.07
CA LEU A 130 -4.27 -14.78 19.77
C LEU A 130 -3.30 -13.63 19.46
N ASN A 131 -2.19 -13.52 20.19
CA ASN A 131 -1.14 -12.55 19.89
C ASN A 131 -0.48 -12.81 18.54
N LEU A 132 -0.19 -14.07 18.20
CA LEU A 132 0.35 -14.42 16.87
C LEU A 132 -0.63 -14.06 15.75
N PHE A 133 -1.93 -14.28 15.96
CA PHE A 133 -2.96 -13.87 15.01
C PHE A 133 -3.00 -12.35 14.81
N LEU A 134 -2.95 -11.57 15.89
CA LEU A 134 -2.88 -10.11 15.83
C LEU A 134 -1.62 -9.60 15.11
N ILE A 135 -0.46 -10.22 15.37
CA ILE A 135 0.79 -9.93 14.63
C ILE A 135 0.61 -10.23 13.14
N GLY A 136 -0.11 -11.30 12.79
CA GLY A 136 -0.44 -11.64 11.40
C GLY A 136 -1.26 -10.55 10.71
N ILE A 137 -2.31 -10.04 11.38
CA ILE A 137 -3.11 -8.91 10.89
C ILE A 137 -2.24 -7.67 10.68
N MET A 138 -1.40 -7.33 11.65
CA MET A 138 -0.50 -6.18 11.56
C MET A 138 0.49 -6.31 10.40
N ASN A 139 1.01 -7.51 10.16
CA ASN A 139 1.93 -7.78 9.06
C ASN A 139 1.25 -7.64 7.68
N PHE A 140 -0.03 -8.01 7.57
CA PHE A 140 -0.82 -7.76 6.37
C PHE A 140 -0.97 -6.26 6.09
N ALA A 141 -1.33 -5.48 7.11
CA ALA A 141 -1.43 -4.02 7.01
C ALA A 141 -0.10 -3.38 6.60
N PHE A 142 1.01 -3.77 7.24
CA PHE A 142 2.35 -3.28 6.85
C PHE A 142 2.72 -3.63 5.41
N THR A 143 2.36 -4.82 4.95
CA THR A 143 2.64 -5.23 3.57
C THR A 143 1.88 -4.38 2.56
N ALA A 144 0.61 -4.08 2.83
CA ALA A 144 -0.19 -3.16 2.01
C ALA A 144 0.46 -1.76 1.96
N CYS A 145 0.85 -1.23 3.12
CA CYS A 145 1.52 0.09 3.20
C CYS A 145 2.83 0.13 2.40
N ILE A 146 3.66 -0.91 2.52
CA ILE A 146 4.93 -1.01 1.79
C ILE A 146 4.67 -1.06 0.28
N GLN A 147 3.67 -1.83 -0.16
CA GLN A 147 3.33 -1.94 -1.58
C GLN A 147 2.85 -0.61 -2.15
N GLN A 148 2.02 0.14 -1.40
CA GLN A 148 1.56 1.48 -1.80
C GLN A 148 2.73 2.47 -1.88
N ASN A 149 3.63 2.48 -0.89
CA ASN A 149 4.83 3.31 -0.93
C ASN A 149 5.74 2.98 -2.13
N LEU A 150 5.95 1.69 -2.42
CA LEU A 150 6.74 1.25 -3.58
C LEU A 150 6.08 1.63 -4.91
N LEU A 151 4.74 1.65 -4.96
CA LEU A 151 3.98 2.06 -6.13
C LEU A 151 4.21 3.54 -6.43
N LEU A 152 4.07 4.41 -5.42
CA LEU A 152 4.30 5.85 -5.55
C LEU A 152 5.73 6.16 -5.99
N GLU A 153 6.71 5.47 -5.41
CA GLU A 153 8.12 5.60 -5.80
C GLU A 153 8.37 5.16 -7.24
N ARG A 154 7.78 4.03 -7.66
CA ARG A 154 7.90 3.54 -9.03
C ARG A 154 7.31 4.53 -10.02
N ASP A 155 6.13 5.06 -9.72
CA ASP A 155 5.43 5.99 -10.57
C ASP A 155 6.19 7.32 -10.70
N ALA A 156 6.83 7.78 -9.61
CA ALA A 156 7.73 8.94 -9.66
C ALA A 156 8.95 8.68 -10.56
N ARG A 157 9.55 7.49 -10.51
CA ARG A 157 10.67 7.12 -11.41
C ARG A 157 10.25 7.07 -12.88
N VAL A 158 9.08 6.53 -13.18
CA VAL A 158 8.55 6.49 -14.56
C VAL A 158 8.42 7.90 -15.14
N LEU A 159 7.99 8.88 -14.33
CA LEU A 159 7.93 10.28 -14.75
C LEU A 159 9.31 10.85 -15.08
N VAL A 160 10.32 10.55 -14.26
CA VAL A 160 11.71 10.97 -14.49
C VAL A 160 12.26 10.34 -15.78
N ASP A 161 12.03 9.04 -15.99
CA ASP A 161 12.45 8.32 -17.20
C ASP A 161 11.75 8.85 -18.45
N ALA A 162 10.45 9.18 -18.36
CA ALA A 162 9.71 9.83 -19.43
C ALA A 162 10.29 11.22 -19.77
N THR A 163 10.64 12.00 -18.75
CA THR A 163 11.29 13.32 -18.91
C THR A 163 12.61 13.20 -19.65
N LEU A 164 13.45 12.26 -19.25
CA LEU A 164 14.73 12.00 -19.89
C LEU A 164 14.53 11.55 -21.35
N SER A 165 13.55 10.69 -21.60
CA SER A 165 13.19 10.25 -22.96
C SER A 165 12.75 11.41 -23.85
N THR A 166 11.95 12.35 -23.34
CA THR A 166 11.50 13.54 -24.06
C THR A 166 12.67 14.47 -24.40
N LEU A 167 13.60 14.67 -23.45
CA LEU A 167 14.79 15.52 -23.63
C LEU A 167 15.81 14.93 -24.60
N MET A 168 15.96 13.60 -24.64
CA MET A 168 16.94 12.93 -25.52
C MET A 168 16.50 12.83 -26.98
N LYS A 169 15.20 12.95 -27.28
CA LYS A 169 14.73 12.91 -28.67
C LYS A 169 15.17 14.19 -29.40
N PRO A 170 15.91 14.11 -30.53
CA PRO A 170 16.26 15.29 -31.32
C PRO A 170 14.98 15.95 -31.85
N GLY A 171 14.89 17.29 -31.75
CA GLY A 171 13.79 18.07 -32.33
C GLY A 171 14.24 18.67 -33.65
N THR A 172 13.64 18.24 -34.76
CA THR A 172 13.90 18.82 -36.10
C THR A 172 13.03 20.03 -36.41
N ASP A 173 11.85 20.14 -35.78
CA ASP A 173 10.85 21.16 -36.10
C ASP A 173 10.63 22.14 -34.94
N SER A 174 10.43 23.43 -35.25
CA SER A 174 10.25 24.49 -34.26
C SER A 174 9.03 24.28 -33.34
N GLU A 175 7.94 23.69 -33.86
CA GLU A 175 6.77 23.33 -33.06
C GLU A 175 7.02 22.13 -32.15
N ALA A 176 7.76 21.13 -32.62
CA ALA A 176 8.16 19.99 -31.81
C ALA A 176 9.09 20.39 -30.66
N VAL A 177 9.95 21.40 -30.86
CA VAL A 177 10.79 21.98 -29.79
C VAL A 177 9.92 22.66 -28.74
N LYS A 178 8.96 23.51 -29.14
CA LYS A 178 8.04 24.18 -28.19
C LYS A 178 7.24 23.17 -27.35
N LYS A 179 6.69 22.13 -27.99
CA LYS A 179 5.94 21.08 -27.28
C LYS A 179 6.81 20.32 -26.28
N LYS A 180 8.06 20.00 -26.65
CA LYS A 180 9.02 19.36 -25.74
C LYS A 180 9.36 20.24 -24.54
N ASP A 181 9.58 21.54 -24.76
CA ASP A 181 9.85 22.48 -23.69
C ASP A 181 8.67 22.59 -22.71
N GLU A 182 7.44 22.60 -23.24
CA GLU A 182 6.22 22.59 -22.44
C GLU A 182 6.11 21.32 -21.58
N VAL A 183 6.26 20.14 -22.19
CA VAL A 183 6.19 18.85 -21.49
C VAL A 183 7.30 18.72 -20.45
N ALA A 184 8.53 19.12 -20.78
CA ALA A 184 9.65 19.10 -19.84
C ALA A 184 9.42 20.04 -18.65
N SER A 185 8.87 21.25 -18.89
CA SER A 185 8.52 22.18 -17.83
C SER A 185 7.41 21.63 -16.92
N LEU A 186 6.41 20.95 -17.50
CA LEU A 186 5.32 20.31 -16.77
C LEU A 186 5.84 19.17 -15.90
N HIS A 187 6.71 18.32 -16.45
CA HIS A 187 7.34 17.24 -15.69
C HIS A 187 8.18 17.77 -14.52
N GLN A 188 8.97 18.82 -14.72
CA GLN A 188 9.75 19.43 -13.63
C GLN A 188 8.84 20.01 -12.54
N ALA A 189 7.75 20.67 -12.92
CA ALA A 189 6.78 21.20 -11.97
C ALA A 189 6.11 20.08 -11.16
N ILE A 190 5.73 18.99 -11.83
CA ILE A 190 5.13 17.81 -11.18
C ILE A 190 6.14 17.11 -10.27
N GLN A 191 7.37 16.88 -10.74
CA GLN A 191 8.42 16.24 -9.95
C GLN A 191 8.68 17.03 -8.67
N ARG A 192 8.84 18.36 -8.77
CA ARG A 192 9.00 19.22 -7.60
C ARG A 192 7.81 19.13 -6.65
N LYS A 193 6.59 19.00 -7.19
CA LYS A 193 5.39 18.83 -6.38
C LYS A 193 5.34 17.47 -5.68
N ILE A 194 5.78 16.40 -6.35
CA ILE A 194 5.93 15.07 -5.74
C ILE A 194 6.95 15.14 -4.60
N GLU A 195 8.13 15.73 -4.82
CA GLU A 195 9.16 15.87 -3.78
C GLU A 195 8.70 16.68 -2.56
N LEU A 196 7.78 17.64 -2.75
CA LEU A 196 7.30 18.52 -1.68
C LEU A 196 6.07 18.00 -0.92
N TYR A 197 5.22 17.20 -1.56
CA TYR A 197 3.88 16.88 -1.03
C TYR A 197 3.52 15.40 -1.04
N ASP A 198 4.34 14.54 -1.66
CA ASP A 198 4.10 13.09 -1.68
C ASP A 198 4.61 12.50 -0.37
N ASP A 199 3.80 12.65 0.67
CA ASP A 199 4.08 12.07 1.98
C ASP A 199 3.95 10.55 1.88
N LYS A 200 5.03 9.85 2.23
CA LYS A 200 5.00 8.39 2.36
C LYS A 200 4.00 8.01 3.43
N GLN A 201 3.35 6.86 3.26
CA GLN A 201 2.49 6.33 4.31
C GLN A 201 3.30 6.07 5.58
N ARG A 202 2.80 6.67 6.66
CA ARG A 202 3.33 6.54 8.00
C ARG A 202 2.32 5.78 8.82
N LEU A 203 2.81 4.86 9.64
CA LEU A 203 2.02 4.24 10.69
C LEU A 203 2.53 4.77 12.03
N PHE A 204 1.66 5.33 12.86
CA PHE A 204 2.03 6.03 14.10
C PHE A 204 3.03 7.18 13.88
N GLY A 205 2.98 7.84 12.72
CA GLY A 205 3.94 8.89 12.35
C GLY A 205 5.34 8.40 11.96
N ILE A 206 5.58 7.08 11.94
CA ILE A 206 6.84 6.47 11.50
C ILE A 206 6.64 5.91 10.08
N GLU A 207 7.58 6.18 9.19
CA GLU A 207 7.53 5.63 7.83
C GLU A 207 7.61 4.11 7.86
N VAL A 208 6.61 3.46 7.25
CA VAL A 208 6.55 2.00 7.20
C VAL A 208 7.56 1.50 6.18
N THR A 209 8.63 0.88 6.69
CA THR A 209 9.68 0.27 5.86
C THR A 209 9.65 -1.25 5.93
N ALA A 210 10.18 -1.91 4.90
CA ALA A 210 10.38 -3.36 4.92
C ALA A 210 11.23 -3.82 6.11
N ASN A 211 12.17 -2.98 6.56
CA ASN A 211 13.00 -3.24 7.73
C ASN A 211 12.15 -3.31 9.00
N LEU A 212 11.25 -2.34 9.22
CA LEU A 212 10.35 -2.34 10.38
C LEU A 212 9.50 -3.61 10.44
N ARG A 213 8.90 -4.00 9.31
CA ARG A 213 8.13 -5.24 9.20
C ARG A 213 8.97 -6.47 9.53
N ASN A 214 10.17 -6.57 8.96
CA ASN A 214 11.05 -7.71 9.19
C ASN A 214 11.52 -7.78 10.64
N SER A 215 11.77 -6.63 11.30
CA SER A 215 12.09 -6.57 12.72
C SER A 215 10.95 -7.09 13.60
N LEU A 216 9.70 -6.73 13.29
CA LEU A 216 8.54 -7.25 14.02
C LEU A 216 8.39 -8.77 13.85
N LEU A 217 8.53 -9.28 12.63
CA LEU A 217 8.46 -10.71 12.35
C LEU A 217 9.58 -11.47 13.07
N LEU A 218 10.80 -10.94 13.05
CA LEU A 218 11.93 -11.54 13.73
C LEU A 218 11.73 -11.57 15.26
N TYR A 219 11.17 -10.50 15.84
CA TYR A 219 10.76 -10.48 17.25
C TYR A 219 9.72 -11.56 17.56
N ALA A 220 8.69 -11.70 16.73
CA ALA A 220 7.65 -12.70 16.92
C ALA A 220 8.21 -14.14 16.86
N VAL A 221 9.04 -14.42 15.85
CA VAL A 221 9.70 -15.73 15.68
C VAL A 221 10.65 -16.01 16.84
N SER A 222 11.48 -15.02 17.23
CA SER A 222 12.42 -15.18 18.36
C SER A 222 11.69 -15.47 19.67
N THR A 223 10.59 -14.76 19.94
CA THR A 223 9.76 -14.98 21.12
C THR A 223 9.10 -16.37 21.10
N ALA A 224 8.58 -16.79 19.94
CA ALA A 224 8.00 -18.12 19.77
C ALA A 224 9.04 -19.23 19.96
N SER A 225 10.24 -19.08 19.38
CA SER A 225 11.34 -20.04 19.55
C SER A 225 11.80 -20.12 21.01
N ALA A 226 11.88 -19.00 21.72
CA ALA A 226 12.22 -18.98 23.14
C ALA A 226 11.16 -19.70 23.99
N ALA A 227 9.88 -19.49 23.70
CA ALA A 227 8.77 -20.18 24.39
C ALA A 227 8.81 -21.70 24.16
N VAL A 228 8.99 -22.12 22.90
CA VAL A 228 9.13 -23.55 22.54
C VAL A 228 10.35 -24.17 23.22
N TRP A 229 11.49 -23.46 23.24
CA TRP A 229 12.70 -23.95 23.87
C TRP A 229 12.50 -24.18 25.37
N LYS A 230 11.89 -23.22 26.07
CA LYS A 230 11.58 -23.34 27.50
C LYS A 230 10.67 -24.54 27.76
N PHE A 231 9.62 -24.72 26.96
CA PHE A 231 8.72 -25.87 27.07
C PHE A 231 9.45 -27.21 26.89
N ILE A 232 10.36 -27.32 25.90
CA ILE A 232 11.17 -28.53 25.70
C ILE A 232 12.12 -28.76 26.89
N ALA A 233 12.69 -27.71 27.45
CA ALA A 233 13.59 -27.81 28.61
C ALA A 233 12.85 -28.31 29.85
N ASP A 234 11.65 -27.77 30.12
CA ASP A 234 10.79 -28.20 31.23
C ASP A 234 10.41 -29.68 31.08
N LEU A 235 9.97 -30.11 29.88
CA LEU A 235 9.67 -31.52 29.58
C LEU A 235 10.88 -32.46 29.76
N ARG A 236 12.10 -31.98 29.51
CA ARG A 236 13.31 -32.78 29.69
C ARG A 236 13.71 -32.87 31.16
N GLY A 237 13.52 -31.80 31.93
CA GLY A 237 13.78 -31.79 33.38
C GLY A 237 13.00 -32.89 34.09
N ASP A 238 11.70 -33.00 33.77
CA ASP A 238 10.81 -34.02 34.33
C ASP A 238 11.24 -35.47 34.01
N VAL A 239 12.04 -35.69 32.96
CA VAL A 239 12.53 -37.03 32.58
C VAL A 239 13.78 -37.46 33.37
N HIS A 240 14.51 -36.51 33.95
CA HIS A 240 15.72 -36.81 34.72
C HIS A 240 15.48 -37.01 36.22
N ASP A 241 14.31 -36.60 36.74
CA ASP A 241 13.92 -36.75 38.15
C ASP A 241 13.07 -38.01 38.44
N VAL A 242 12.95 -38.94 37.48
CA VAL A 242 12.30 -40.27 37.59
C VAL A 242 13.35 -41.38 37.57
#